data_AF-A0A429M6S0-F1
#
_entry.id   AF-A0A429M6S0-F1
#
_cell.length_a   1.000
_cell.length_b   1.000
_cell.length_c   1.000
_cell.angle_alpha   90.00
_cell.angle_beta   90.00
_cell.angle_gamma   90.00
#
_symmetry.space_group_name_H-M   'P 1'
#
loop_
_entity.id
_entity.type
_entity.pdbx_description
1 polymer ?
#
loop_
_entity_poly.entity_id
_entity_poly.type
_entity_poly.pdbx_seq_one_letter_code
_entity_poly.pdbx_strand_id
1 'polypeptide(L)'
;LAAEFCTTIDDTNLSFEELVTNLCDAVFCTAYRQNNKLKLYFERPTDNSVMLFNFRNIIPDSYKHDLTFGVMDDYDGLIYEYTDPTDDSRINIYLPDKGAKNPKEVKSVGVRNKWQAHFNAYRIWNKLRFQRKSITFDAAPESELLVLRDRIAVADY
;
A
#
# COMPACT_ATOMS: atom_id res chain seq x y z
N LEU A 1 -2.77 17.02 13.09
CA LEU A 1 -1.71 16.12 12.59
C LEU A 1 -2.38 14.85 12.06
N ALA A 2 -1.89 14.24 10.98
CA ALA A 2 -2.41 12.97 10.45
C ALA A 2 -1.27 11.97 10.14
N ALA A 3 -0.13 12.17 10.78
CA ALA A 3 1.07 11.35 10.66
C ALA A 3 1.69 11.27 12.06
N GLU A 4 1.31 10.24 12.80
CA GLU A 4 1.86 9.92 14.12
C GLU A 4 1.97 8.40 14.27
N PHE A 5 2.84 7.96 15.16
CA PHE A 5 3.00 6.57 15.53
C PHE A 5 3.08 6.49 17.06
N CYS A 6 1.98 6.07 17.66
CA CYS A 6 1.72 6.11 19.08
C CYS A 6 1.66 4.68 19.64
N THR A 7 2.80 4.00 19.63
CA THR A 7 2.98 2.70 20.30
C THR A 7 4.32 2.69 21.03
N THR A 8 4.43 1.86 22.06
CA THR A 8 5.71 1.55 22.69
C THR A 8 6.48 0.55 21.84
N ILE A 9 7.82 0.63 21.93
CA ILE A 9 8.76 -0.29 21.29
C ILE A 9 9.43 -1.07 22.42
N ASP A 10 8.69 -2.02 22.97
CA ASP A 10 9.09 -2.78 24.16
C ASP A 10 8.87 -4.30 24.02
N ASP A 11 8.21 -4.75 22.94
CA ASP A 11 8.06 -6.17 22.64
C ASP A 11 9.38 -6.75 22.09
N THR A 12 10.02 -7.62 22.86
CA THR A 12 11.26 -8.32 22.48
C THR A 12 11.05 -9.38 21.40
N ASN A 13 9.80 -9.76 21.11
CA ASN A 13 9.49 -10.72 20.04
C ASN A 13 9.32 -10.04 18.67
N LEU A 14 9.20 -8.72 18.63
CA LEU A 14 9.02 -7.97 17.40
C LEU A 14 10.39 -7.74 16.73
N SER A 15 10.53 -8.20 15.49
CA SER A 15 11.75 -7.96 14.73
C SER A 15 11.88 -6.49 14.29
N PHE A 16 13.10 -6.06 13.97
CA PHE A 16 13.34 -4.72 13.42
C PHE A 16 12.55 -4.46 12.14
N GLU A 17 12.45 -5.45 11.25
CA GLU A 17 11.75 -5.29 9.97
C GLU A 17 10.22 -5.16 10.16
N GLU A 18 9.65 -5.91 11.11
CA GLU A 18 8.24 -5.77 11.49
C GLU A 18 7.96 -4.40 12.11
N LEU A 19 8.87 -3.89 12.95
CA LEU A 19 8.76 -2.55 13.53
C LEU A 19 8.74 -1.47 12.46
N VAL A 20 9.69 -1.54 11.53
CA VAL A 20 9.79 -0.59 10.41
C VAL A 20 8.53 -0.68 9.56
N THR A 21 8.02 -1.88 9.29
CA THR A 21 6.79 -2.09 8.52
C THR A 21 5.59 -1.46 9.24
N ASN A 22 5.41 -1.73 10.53
CA ASN A 22 4.35 -1.14 11.35
C ASN A 22 4.38 0.39 11.34
N LEU A 23 5.57 0.98 11.49
CA LEU A 23 5.77 2.43 11.41
C LEU A 23 5.39 2.96 10.03
N CYS A 24 5.85 2.30 8.96
CA CYS A 24 5.59 2.71 7.59
C CYS A 24 4.11 2.63 7.22
N ASP A 25 3.42 1.57 7.62
CA ASP A 25 2.00 1.36 7.37
C ASP A 25 1.14 2.43 8.04
N ALA A 26 1.54 2.91 9.22
CA ALA A 26 0.84 4.00 9.90
C ALA A 26 0.84 5.31 9.09
N VAL A 27 1.88 5.56 8.27
CA VAL A 27 2.09 6.82 7.53
C VAL A 27 2.13 6.66 6.01
N PHE A 28 1.69 5.53 5.47
CA PHE A 28 1.71 5.23 4.02
C PHE A 28 3.07 5.31 3.35
N CYS A 29 4.08 4.87 4.07
CA CYS A 29 5.38 4.59 3.52
C CYS A 29 5.52 3.11 3.17
N THR A 30 6.48 2.78 2.33
CA THR A 30 6.98 1.42 2.17
C THR A 30 8.48 1.46 2.38
N ALA A 31 8.94 0.66 3.34
CA ALA A 31 10.34 0.45 3.54
C ALA A 31 10.88 -0.50 2.48
N TYR A 32 12.06 -0.19 1.98
CA TYR A 32 12.81 -1.07 1.08
C TYR A 32 14.31 -0.90 1.34
N ARG A 33 15.07 -1.96 1.10
CA ARG A 33 16.52 -1.91 1.20
C ARG A 33 17.13 -1.60 -0.17
N GLN A 34 18.08 -0.68 -0.19
CA GLN A 34 18.94 -0.45 -1.34
C GLN A 34 20.38 -0.43 -0.86
N ASN A 35 21.13 -1.46 -1.22
CA ASN A 35 22.45 -1.75 -0.65
C ASN A 35 22.36 -1.85 0.89
N ASN A 36 23.26 -1.17 1.60
CA ASN A 36 23.29 -1.16 3.08
C ASN A 36 22.44 -0.03 3.69
N LYS A 37 21.48 0.53 2.95
CA LYS A 37 20.61 1.61 3.44
C LYS A 37 19.14 1.20 3.40
N LEU A 38 18.46 1.40 4.52
CA LEU A 38 17.01 1.39 4.59
C LEU A 38 16.48 2.70 3.98
N LYS A 39 15.60 2.59 3.01
CA LYS A 39 14.94 3.73 2.36
C LYS A 39 13.43 3.60 2.54
N LEU A 40 12.75 4.75 2.58
CA LEU A 40 11.31 4.83 2.68
C LEU A 40 10.76 5.48 1.42
N TYR A 41 9.81 4.81 0.77
CA TYR A 41 9.02 5.39 -0.30
C TYR A 41 7.69 5.87 0.27
N PHE A 42 7.45 7.18 0.23
CA PHE A 42 6.15 7.74 0.59
C PHE A 42 5.20 7.73 -0.60
N GLU A 43 4.07 7.04 -0.46
CA GLU A 43 3.12 6.92 -1.54
C GLU A 43 2.30 8.21 -1.70
N ARG A 44 2.53 8.94 -2.78
CA ARG A 44 1.89 10.23 -3.06
C ARG A 44 1.53 10.38 -4.54
N PRO A 45 0.61 11.29 -4.90
CA PRO A 45 0.40 11.67 -6.28
C PRO A 45 1.72 12.13 -6.92
N THR A 46 1.96 11.69 -8.16
CA THR A 46 3.15 12.03 -8.95
C THR A 46 2.73 12.44 -10.36
N ASP A 47 3.27 13.55 -10.85
CA ASP A 47 2.87 14.11 -12.14
C ASP A 47 3.50 13.35 -13.31
N ASN A 48 4.76 12.91 -13.15
CA ASN A 48 5.54 12.24 -14.18
C ASN A 48 5.86 10.79 -13.80
N SER A 49 5.92 9.92 -14.80
CA SER A 49 6.47 8.58 -14.66
C SER A 49 8.01 8.64 -14.70
N VAL A 50 8.66 7.78 -13.94
CA VAL A 50 10.13 7.66 -13.90
C VAL A 50 10.67 7.07 -15.21
N MET A 51 9.92 6.15 -15.81
CA MET A 51 10.29 5.47 -17.05
C MET A 51 9.07 5.16 -17.91
N LEU A 52 9.28 5.13 -19.23
CA LEU A 52 8.29 4.74 -20.23
C LEU A 52 8.68 3.39 -20.84
N PHE A 53 7.75 2.44 -20.83
CA PHE A 53 7.87 1.15 -21.51
C PHE A 53 7.02 1.10 -22.77
N ASN A 54 7.57 0.53 -23.82
CA ASN A 54 6.96 0.31 -25.13
C ASN A 54 7.62 -0.90 -25.82
N PHE A 55 7.24 -1.17 -27.07
CA PHE A 55 7.74 -2.30 -27.84
C PHE A 55 9.27 -2.40 -28.01
N ARG A 56 10.02 -1.31 -27.79
CA ARG A 56 11.48 -1.30 -27.91
C ARG A 56 12.20 -1.82 -26.68
N ASN A 57 11.57 -1.72 -25.50
CA ASN A 57 12.18 -2.09 -24.22
C ASN A 57 11.40 -3.11 -23.41
N ILE A 58 10.25 -3.56 -23.90
CA ILE A 58 9.55 -4.75 -23.44
C ILE A 58 10.09 -5.96 -24.22
N ILE A 59 10.49 -7.01 -23.52
CA ILE A 59 10.98 -8.24 -24.14
C ILE A 59 9.82 -8.93 -24.88
N PRO A 60 9.99 -9.33 -26.16
CA PRO A 60 8.96 -10.02 -26.92
C PRO A 60 8.39 -11.24 -26.18
N ASP A 61 7.10 -11.50 -26.37
CA ASP A 61 6.35 -12.63 -25.79
C ASP A 61 6.28 -12.66 -24.23
N SER A 62 6.80 -11.66 -23.53
CA SER A 62 6.72 -11.56 -22.06
C SER A 62 5.50 -10.77 -21.57
N TYR A 63 4.89 -9.94 -22.43
CA TYR A 63 3.84 -9.01 -22.04
C TYR A 63 2.52 -9.73 -21.71
N LYS A 64 2.01 -9.48 -20.50
CA LYS A 64 0.72 -9.97 -20.00
C LYS A 64 -0.07 -8.80 -19.43
N HIS A 65 -1.34 -8.72 -19.80
CA HIS A 65 -2.27 -7.73 -19.29
C HIS A 65 -3.52 -8.43 -18.80
N ASP A 66 -3.78 -8.28 -17.50
CA ASP A 66 -4.93 -8.84 -16.82
C ASP A 66 -5.88 -7.71 -16.41
N LEU A 67 -7.16 -7.94 -16.67
CA LEU A 67 -8.25 -7.05 -16.27
C LEU A 67 -9.20 -7.82 -15.35
N THR A 68 -9.26 -7.41 -14.09
CA THR A 68 -10.17 -7.99 -13.10
C THR A 68 -11.44 -7.16 -13.03
N PHE A 69 -12.57 -7.81 -13.35
CA PHE A 69 -13.91 -7.26 -13.19
C PHE A 69 -14.43 -7.62 -11.80
N GLY A 70 -13.87 -6.97 -10.78
CA GLY A 70 -14.14 -7.24 -9.37
C GLY A 70 -13.26 -6.40 -8.47
N VAL A 71 -13.48 -6.50 -7.16
CA VAL A 71 -12.53 -6.00 -6.16
C VAL A 71 -11.44 -7.06 -6.01
N MET A 72 -10.20 -6.65 -5.78
CA MET A 72 -9.09 -7.59 -5.53
C MET A 72 -9.47 -8.57 -4.40
N ASP A 73 -9.23 -9.86 -4.63
CA ASP A 73 -9.56 -10.97 -3.72
C ASP A 73 -11.05 -11.07 -3.31
N ASP A 74 -11.96 -10.53 -4.12
CA ASP A 74 -13.41 -10.55 -3.90
C ASP A 74 -13.84 -9.93 -2.54
N TYR A 75 -13.05 -9.00 -2.00
CA TYR A 75 -13.45 -8.24 -0.82
C TYR A 75 -14.62 -7.32 -1.13
N ASP A 76 -15.67 -7.34 -0.32
CA ASP A 76 -16.86 -6.48 -0.47
C ASP A 76 -16.87 -5.29 0.50
N GLY A 77 -15.84 -5.17 1.33
CA GLY A 77 -15.64 -4.05 2.25
C GLY A 77 -14.25 -4.01 2.88
N LEU A 78 -14.07 -3.09 3.83
CA LEU A 78 -12.89 -2.93 4.66
C LEU A 78 -13.33 -2.70 6.11
N ILE A 79 -12.70 -3.42 7.03
CA ILE A 79 -12.73 -3.13 8.47
C ILE A 79 -11.34 -2.68 8.87
N TYR A 80 -11.21 -1.42 9.26
CA TYR A 80 -9.95 -0.86 9.74
C TYR A 80 -10.04 -0.61 11.25
N GLU A 81 -9.24 -1.33 12.02
CA GLU A 81 -9.19 -1.24 13.49
C GLU A 81 -8.04 -0.33 13.93
N TYR A 82 -8.32 0.62 14.83
CA TYR A 82 -7.32 1.50 15.47
C TYR A 82 -7.59 1.65 16.97
N THR A 83 -6.64 2.20 17.72
CA THR A 83 -6.75 2.33 19.19
C THR A 83 -7.20 3.73 19.60
N ASP A 84 -8.31 3.88 20.33
CA ASP A 84 -8.78 5.18 20.81
C ASP A 84 -7.75 5.82 21.77
N PRO A 85 -7.43 7.12 21.62
CA PRO A 85 -6.49 7.83 22.50
C PRO A 85 -6.98 8.00 23.95
N THR A 86 -8.26 7.83 24.23
CA THR A 86 -8.91 8.18 25.50
C THR A 86 -8.93 7.00 26.47
N ASP A 87 -9.22 5.79 25.99
CA ASP A 87 -9.46 4.61 26.82
C ASP A 87 -8.74 3.33 26.32
N ASP A 88 -7.85 3.46 25.34
CA ASP A 88 -7.13 2.35 24.70
C ASP A 88 -8.04 1.28 24.06
N SER A 89 -9.32 1.56 23.87
CA SER A 89 -10.25 0.64 23.21
C SER A 89 -9.96 0.50 21.72
N ARG A 90 -10.29 -0.67 21.14
CA ARG A 90 -10.18 -0.91 19.69
C ARG A 90 -11.45 -0.43 19.00
N ILE A 91 -11.29 0.50 18.05
CA ILE A 91 -12.38 1.08 17.26
C ILE A 91 -12.27 0.63 15.80
N ASN A 92 -13.39 0.20 15.25
CA ASN A 92 -13.52 -0.21 13.86
C ASN A 92 -14.12 0.88 12.98
N ILE A 93 -13.48 1.14 11.84
CA ILE A 93 -14.03 1.88 10.70
C ILE A 93 -14.50 0.86 9.67
N TYR A 94 -15.78 0.92 9.32
CA TYR A 94 -16.41 0.05 8.33
C TYR A 94 -16.60 0.79 7.02
N LEU A 95 -16.12 0.23 5.92
CA LEU A 95 -16.31 0.75 4.56
C LEU A 95 -16.84 -0.37 3.65
N PRO A 96 -17.80 -0.10 2.74
CA PRO A 96 -18.56 1.15 2.65
C PRO A 96 -19.54 1.32 3.83
N ASP A 97 -19.96 0.21 4.44
CA ASP A 97 -20.86 0.15 5.59
C ASP A 97 -20.61 -1.16 6.38
N LYS A 98 -21.49 -1.47 7.35
CA LYS A 98 -21.39 -2.67 8.20
C LYS A 98 -21.96 -3.94 7.56
N GLY A 99 -22.48 -3.87 6.35
CA GLY A 99 -23.15 -4.97 5.63
C GLY A 99 -22.22 -5.85 4.80
N ALA A 100 -20.92 -5.54 4.75
CA ALA A 100 -19.90 -6.35 4.08
C ALA A 100 -19.87 -7.78 4.65
N LYS A 101 -19.93 -8.79 3.77
CA LYS A 101 -19.89 -10.22 4.13
C LYS A 101 -18.48 -10.79 4.10
N ASN A 102 -17.62 -10.24 3.25
CA ASN A 102 -16.21 -10.59 3.10
C ASN A 102 -15.35 -9.31 3.14
N PRO A 103 -15.28 -8.62 4.30
CA PRO A 103 -14.45 -7.44 4.42
C PRO A 103 -12.97 -7.80 4.53
N LYS A 104 -12.10 -6.96 3.97
CA LYS A 104 -10.68 -7.00 4.31
C LYS A 104 -10.50 -6.44 5.72
N GLU A 105 -9.94 -7.23 6.63
CA GLU A 105 -9.63 -6.78 7.99
C GLU A 105 -8.21 -6.24 8.08
N VAL A 106 -8.05 -5.04 8.64
CA VAL A 106 -6.75 -4.39 8.85
C VAL A 106 -6.67 -3.93 10.29
N LYS A 107 -5.73 -4.50 11.05
CA LYS A 107 -5.43 -4.09 12.42
C LYS A 107 -4.23 -3.16 12.41
N SER A 108 -4.47 -1.90 12.72
CA SER A 108 -3.39 -0.91 12.74
C SER A 108 -2.57 -0.99 14.04
N VAL A 109 -1.28 -0.71 13.89
CA VAL A 109 -0.32 -0.57 14.99
C VAL A 109 0.09 0.89 15.08
N GLY A 110 0.05 1.46 16.28
CA GLY A 110 0.47 2.85 16.54
C GLY A 110 -0.45 3.94 15.96
N VAL A 111 -1.55 3.63 15.28
CA VAL A 111 -2.52 4.63 14.84
C VAL A 111 -3.54 4.85 15.94
N ARG A 112 -3.57 6.07 16.50
CA ARG A 112 -4.56 6.46 17.54
C ARG A 112 -5.47 7.59 17.11
N ASN A 113 -4.96 8.52 16.31
CA ASN A 113 -5.76 9.62 15.80
C ASN A 113 -6.83 9.14 14.79
N LYS A 114 -8.10 9.45 15.10
CA LYS A 114 -9.27 9.16 14.26
C LYS A 114 -9.12 9.65 12.81
N TRP A 115 -8.52 10.83 12.59
CA TRP A 115 -8.33 11.38 11.24
C TRP A 115 -7.28 10.59 10.45
N GLN A 116 -6.18 10.20 11.11
CA GLN A 116 -5.18 9.33 10.50
C GLN A 116 -5.80 7.97 10.16
N ALA A 117 -6.54 7.36 11.09
CA ALA A 117 -7.26 6.11 10.85
C ALA A 117 -8.25 6.23 9.67
N HIS A 118 -8.97 7.35 9.58
CA HIS A 118 -9.88 7.63 8.46
C HIS A 118 -9.15 7.68 7.12
N PHE A 119 -8.08 8.49 7.01
CA PHE A 119 -7.27 8.51 5.79
C PHE A 119 -6.69 7.14 5.47
N ASN A 120 -6.30 6.40 6.52
CA ASN A 120 -5.73 5.09 6.37
C ASN A 120 -6.72 4.09 5.74
N ALA A 121 -7.91 4.01 6.32
CA ALA A 121 -8.99 3.18 5.82
C ALA A 121 -9.38 3.54 4.38
N TYR A 122 -9.61 4.83 4.09
CA TYR A 122 -10.07 5.25 2.76
C TYR A 122 -9.04 5.03 1.65
N ARG A 123 -7.75 5.17 1.94
CA ARG A 123 -6.72 4.89 0.94
C ARG A 123 -6.66 3.40 0.60
N ILE A 124 -6.73 2.53 1.60
CA ILE A 124 -6.75 1.07 1.38
C ILE A 124 -8.01 0.69 0.59
N TRP A 125 -9.17 1.23 1.00
CA TRP A 125 -10.45 0.98 0.33
C TRP A 125 -10.45 1.44 -1.13
N ASN A 126 -9.91 2.62 -1.41
CA ASN A 126 -9.81 3.13 -2.78
C ASN A 126 -8.90 2.26 -3.65
N LYS A 127 -7.78 1.75 -3.12
CA LYS A 127 -6.95 0.80 -3.86
C LYS A 127 -7.72 -0.46 -4.23
N LEU A 128 -8.40 -1.07 -3.26
CA LEU A 128 -9.21 -2.27 -3.50
C LEU A 128 -10.23 -2.06 -4.63
N ARG A 129 -10.94 -0.92 -4.62
CA ARG A 129 -11.99 -0.62 -5.62
C ARG A 129 -11.48 -0.30 -7.02
N PHE A 130 -10.35 0.41 -7.09
CA PHE A 130 -9.88 1.03 -8.34
C PHE A 130 -8.71 0.28 -8.97
N GLN A 131 -8.02 -0.60 -8.25
CA GLN A 131 -6.98 -1.46 -8.80
C GLN A 131 -7.61 -2.62 -9.58
N ARG A 132 -7.82 -2.42 -10.88
CA ARG A 132 -8.47 -3.40 -11.78
C ARG A 132 -7.56 -3.97 -12.86
N LYS A 133 -6.46 -3.28 -13.15
CA LYS A 133 -5.52 -3.65 -14.21
C LYS A 133 -4.21 -4.09 -13.58
N SER A 134 -3.68 -5.20 -14.08
CA SER A 134 -2.32 -5.65 -13.79
C SER A 134 -1.60 -5.84 -15.12
N ILE A 135 -0.36 -5.35 -15.19
CA ILE A 135 0.50 -5.52 -16.36
C ILE A 135 1.80 -6.15 -15.86
N THR A 136 2.22 -7.23 -16.49
CA THR A 136 3.47 -7.94 -16.18
C THR A 136 4.26 -8.13 -17.48
N PHE A 137 5.55 -7.83 -17.47
CA PHE A 137 6.45 -8.06 -18.60
C PHE A 137 7.90 -8.14 -18.13
N ASP A 138 8.75 -8.76 -18.96
CA ASP A 138 10.18 -8.66 -18.82
C ASP A 138 10.68 -7.42 -19.58
N ALA A 139 11.61 -6.68 -19.00
CA ALA A 139 12.10 -5.41 -19.53
C ALA A 139 13.59 -5.47 -19.87
N ALA A 140 14.03 -4.58 -20.75
CA ALA A 140 15.44 -4.38 -21.07
C ALA A 140 16.20 -3.75 -19.87
N PRO A 141 17.56 -3.86 -19.84
CA PRO A 141 18.36 -3.57 -18.64
C PRO A 141 18.22 -2.15 -18.05
N GLU A 142 17.76 -1.16 -18.81
CA GLU A 142 17.48 0.17 -18.27
C GLU A 142 16.45 0.15 -17.13
N SER A 143 15.59 -0.87 -17.07
CA SER A 143 14.61 -1.02 -15.99
C SER A 143 15.24 -1.20 -14.61
N GLU A 144 16.52 -1.59 -14.54
CA GLU A 144 17.26 -1.70 -13.27
C GLU A 144 17.41 -0.36 -12.52
N LEU A 145 17.17 0.77 -13.20
CA LEU A 145 17.15 2.10 -12.57
C LEU A 145 15.91 2.32 -11.69
N LEU A 146 14.84 1.55 -11.89
CA LEU A 146 13.60 1.69 -11.13
C LEU A 146 13.78 1.18 -9.71
N VAL A 147 13.12 1.85 -8.77
CA VAL A 147 12.96 1.35 -7.40
C VAL A 147 11.52 0.91 -7.15
N LEU A 148 11.33 0.17 -6.06
CA LEU A 148 10.01 -0.29 -5.64
C LEU A 148 9.03 0.89 -5.56
N ARG A 149 7.86 0.72 -6.18
CA ARG A 149 6.75 1.68 -6.24
C ARG A 149 7.00 2.92 -7.13
N ASP A 150 8.07 2.96 -7.91
CA ASP A 150 8.20 3.99 -8.94
C ASP A 150 7.02 3.94 -9.92
N ARG A 151 6.50 5.11 -10.26
CA ARG A 151 5.45 5.22 -11.26
C ARG A 151 6.08 5.00 -12.63
N ILE A 152 5.59 4.01 -13.36
CA ILE A 152 5.96 3.75 -14.75
C ILE A 152 4.81 4.13 -15.69
N ALA A 153 5.14 4.49 -16.92
CA ALA A 153 4.19 4.55 -18.02
C ALA A 153 4.41 3.34 -18.90
N VAL A 154 3.33 2.68 -19.30
CA VAL A 154 3.36 1.61 -20.30
C VAL A 154 2.51 2.11 -21.45
N ALA A 155 3.11 2.28 -22.62
CA ALA A 155 2.35 2.67 -23.81
C ALA A 155 1.46 1.49 -24.22
N ASP A 156 0.16 1.75 -24.34
CA ASP A 156 -0.76 0.80 -24.96
C ASP A 156 -0.33 0.62 -26.43
N TYR A 157 -0.28 -0.63 -26.89
CA TYR A 157 -0.01 -0.99 -28.28
C TYR A 157 -1.23 -0.72 -29.17
#